data_AF-A0A5E4LS01-F1
#
_entry.id   AF-A0A5E4LS01-F1
#
_cell.length_a   1.000
_cell.length_b   1.000
_cell.length_c   1.000
_cell.angle_alpha   90.00
_cell.angle_beta   90.00
_cell.angle_gamma   90.00
#
_symmetry.space_group_name_H-M   'P 1'
#
loop_
_entity.id
_entity.type
_entity.pdbx_description
1 polymer ?
#
loop_
_entity_poly.entity_id
_entity_poly.type
_entity_poly.pdbx_seq_one_letter_code
_entity_poly.pdbx_strand_id
1 'polypeptide(L)'
;MGGELLKFEQIASAYNNKPKQLAACKNWFPIFPSKELAEVIAALITDGHIDFSWRDGAPKLSKLLLYSNSRSECEWFLDKVYSLFGIRGKVVRYLSKTGFSKRHSYKALIQSSMLAKSFVLLGVPSGDKTKTEYYIPEWIVSGSPEIRAAFLRILFNFDGCVSLRSRRPSAIELNYCMNKRKDHIHNGVMFMLQIKNLLLHFGVKAGKLHIRHHKTDKFTLLLFVTNNNSVLNFYKYVGFLSRKKNFRLNLAVNRINQVRRVNYGSHLLTSLKNKFGTDNRAVLRLNQNSPVKYTLRQFEHMRRGESRIPLTMLLIASKILNKNCHNPTSLLR
;
A
#
# COMPACT_ATOMS: atom_id res chain seq x y z
N MET A 1 6.04 21.89 -7.46
CA MET A 1 5.38 23.13 -7.00
C MET A 1 3.98 22.76 -6.57
N GLY A 2 3.65 22.87 -5.28
CA GLY A 2 2.31 22.61 -4.77
C GLY A 2 1.52 23.91 -4.72
N GLY A 3 0.73 24.19 -5.75
CA GLY A 3 -0.20 25.31 -5.73
C GLY A 3 -1.30 25.11 -4.68
N GLU A 4 -1.99 26.19 -4.35
CA GLU A 4 -3.17 26.16 -3.48
C GLU A 4 -4.25 25.23 -4.08
N LEU A 5 -4.75 24.27 -3.28
CA LEU A 5 -5.79 23.34 -3.70
C LEU A 5 -7.18 23.93 -3.54
N LEU A 6 -7.38 24.68 -2.46
CA LEU A 6 -8.67 25.23 -2.10
C LEU A 6 -8.47 26.55 -1.37
N LYS A 7 -9.09 27.60 -1.90
CA LYS A 7 -9.12 28.94 -1.30
C LYS A 7 -10.36 29.13 -0.44
N PHE A 8 -10.32 30.08 0.48
CA PHE A 8 -11.41 30.36 1.40
C PHE A 8 -12.69 30.79 0.66
N GLU A 9 -12.55 31.58 -0.40
CA GLU A 9 -13.63 32.16 -1.19
C GLU A 9 -14.50 31.07 -1.84
N GLN A 10 -13.90 29.95 -2.20
CA GLN A 10 -14.59 28.80 -2.81
C GLN A 10 -15.58 28.14 -1.85
N ILE A 11 -15.39 28.28 -0.54
CA ILE A 11 -16.33 27.80 0.49
C ILE A 11 -17.23 28.94 0.99
N ALA A 12 -16.71 30.16 1.07
CA ALA A 12 -17.40 31.30 1.65
C ALA A 12 -18.77 31.55 1.00
N SER A 13 -18.83 31.50 -0.34
CA SER A 13 -20.06 31.71 -1.12
C SER A 13 -21.21 30.78 -0.70
N ALA A 14 -20.92 29.54 -0.31
CA ALA A 14 -21.92 28.56 0.12
C ALA A 14 -22.39 28.74 1.57
N TYR A 15 -21.82 29.70 2.30
CA TYR A 15 -22.04 29.95 3.73
C TYR A 15 -22.23 31.43 4.09
N ASN A 16 -22.51 32.31 3.13
CA ASN A 16 -22.71 33.75 3.35
C ASN A 16 -23.69 34.05 4.50
N ASN A 17 -24.70 33.19 4.72
CA ASN A 17 -25.68 33.33 5.80
C ASN A 17 -25.23 32.74 7.16
N LYS A 18 -23.96 32.34 7.31
CA LYS A 18 -23.41 31.67 8.52
C LYS A 18 -22.02 32.19 8.91
N PRO A 19 -21.89 33.49 9.27
CA PRO A 19 -20.59 34.14 9.52
C PRO A 19 -19.77 33.50 10.65
N LYS A 20 -20.42 33.02 11.71
CA LYS A 20 -19.74 32.32 12.81
C LYS A 20 -19.05 31.03 12.36
N GLN A 21 -19.66 30.27 11.44
CA GLN A 21 -19.06 29.04 10.91
C GLN A 21 -17.88 29.37 9.99
N LEU A 22 -18.01 30.43 9.18
CA LEU A 22 -16.94 30.91 8.32
C LEU A 22 -15.71 31.38 9.10
N ALA A 23 -15.91 32.17 10.16
CA ALA A 23 -14.82 32.62 11.02
C ALA A 23 -14.03 31.45 11.64
N ALA A 24 -14.73 30.40 12.08
CA ALA A 24 -14.12 29.23 12.73
C ALA A 24 -13.24 28.36 11.82
N CYS A 25 -13.32 28.54 10.50
CA CYS A 25 -12.59 27.72 9.52
C CYS A 25 -11.61 28.52 8.67
N LYS A 26 -11.55 29.84 8.83
CA LYS A 26 -10.72 30.72 7.99
C LYS A 26 -9.25 30.33 8.01
N ASN A 27 -8.77 29.83 9.15
CA ASN A 27 -7.40 29.35 9.37
C ASN A 27 -7.08 28.02 8.67
N TRP A 28 -8.07 27.31 8.11
CA TRP A 28 -7.80 26.10 7.30
C TRP A 28 -7.28 26.45 5.90
N PHE A 29 -7.45 27.70 5.47
CA PHE A 29 -7.22 28.12 4.10
C PHE A 29 -6.02 29.08 3.99
N PRO A 30 -5.32 29.06 2.84
CA PRO A 30 -5.50 28.12 1.73
C PRO A 30 -5.04 26.70 2.08
N ILE A 31 -5.72 25.69 1.53
CA ILE A 31 -5.33 24.29 1.73
C ILE A 31 -4.25 23.95 0.70
N PHE A 32 -3.12 23.40 1.17
CA PHE A 32 -2.01 22.96 0.33
C PHE A 32 -1.92 21.43 0.24
N PRO A 33 -1.33 20.88 -0.84
CA PRO A 33 -1.03 19.46 -0.93
C PRO A 33 -0.07 19.04 0.18
N SER A 34 -0.41 17.99 0.92
CA SER A 34 0.47 17.39 1.92
C SER A 34 0.28 15.88 1.98
N LYS A 35 1.28 15.18 2.54
CA LYS A 35 1.18 13.73 2.75
C LYS A 35 0.02 13.42 3.72
N GLU A 36 -0.15 14.20 4.78
CA GLU A 36 -1.23 14.05 5.76
C GLU A 36 -2.61 14.20 5.11
N LEU A 37 -2.78 15.19 4.22
CA LEU A 37 -4.04 15.39 3.52
C LEU A 37 -4.34 14.21 2.58
N ALA A 38 -3.33 13.71 1.87
CA ALA A 38 -3.48 12.57 0.98
C ALA A 38 -3.87 11.28 1.74
N GLU A 39 -3.35 11.09 2.95
CA GLU A 39 -3.75 9.99 3.83
C GLU A 39 -5.23 10.07 4.21
N VAL A 40 -5.71 11.25 4.61
CA VAL A 40 -7.10 11.45 5.01
C VAL A 40 -8.04 11.26 3.82
N ILE A 41 -7.68 11.78 2.64
CA ILE A 41 -8.44 11.55 1.40
C ILE A 41 -8.51 10.07 1.04
N ALA A 42 -7.38 9.35 1.11
CA ALA A 42 -7.37 7.92 0.83
C ALA A 42 -8.30 7.14 1.78
N ALA A 43 -8.26 7.42 3.08
CA ALA A 43 -9.16 6.82 4.05
C ALA A 43 -10.63 7.16 3.74
N LEU A 44 -10.91 8.40 3.33
CA LEU A 44 -12.24 8.82 2.96
C LEU A 44 -12.75 8.20 1.66
N ILE A 45 -11.88 7.92 0.69
CA ILE A 45 -12.21 7.26 -0.57
C ILE A 45 -12.51 5.77 -0.38
N THR A 46 -11.82 5.09 0.55
CA THR A 46 -12.03 3.66 0.83
C THR A 46 -13.20 3.43 1.80
N ASP A 47 -12.92 3.21 3.08
CA ASP A 47 -13.90 2.87 4.12
C ASP A 47 -14.59 4.10 4.75
N GLY A 48 -14.23 5.31 4.29
CA GLY A 48 -14.89 6.53 4.73
C GLY A 48 -16.24 6.76 4.07
N HIS A 49 -16.95 7.76 4.58
CA HIS A 49 -18.21 8.19 4.00
C HIS A 49 -18.44 9.67 4.32
N ILE A 50 -18.79 10.45 3.31
CA ILE A 50 -19.31 11.80 3.49
C ILE A 50 -20.83 11.70 3.32
N ASP A 51 -21.53 11.92 4.42
CA ASP A 51 -22.97 11.67 4.52
C ASP A 51 -23.78 12.98 4.55
N PHE A 52 -25.01 12.88 4.08
CA PHE A 52 -25.98 13.95 4.08
C PHE A 52 -26.88 13.84 5.32
N SER A 53 -27.23 14.98 5.89
CA SER A 53 -28.40 15.09 6.76
C SER A 53 -29.52 15.70 5.95
N TRP A 54 -30.70 15.10 5.99
CA TRP A 54 -31.91 15.70 5.45
C TRP A 54 -32.45 16.68 6.48
N ARG A 55 -32.59 17.95 6.11
CA ARG A 55 -33.33 18.97 6.87
C ARG A 55 -34.11 19.82 5.87
N ASP A 56 -35.37 20.08 6.19
CA ASP A 56 -36.23 20.98 5.41
C ASP A 56 -36.37 20.54 3.93
N GLY A 57 -36.45 19.22 3.69
CA GLY A 57 -36.57 18.65 2.33
C GLY A 57 -35.27 18.67 1.50
N ALA A 58 -34.16 19.21 2.02
CA ALA A 58 -32.89 19.32 1.29
C ALA A 58 -31.75 18.51 1.94
N PRO A 59 -30.94 17.78 1.15
CA PRO A 59 -29.76 17.10 1.65
C PRO A 59 -28.65 18.13 1.95
N LYS A 60 -28.17 18.14 3.20
CA LYS A 60 -27.04 18.98 3.64
C LYS A 60 -25.87 18.07 4.03
N LEU A 61 -24.73 18.18 3.34
CA LEU A 61 -23.49 17.52 3.75
C LEU A 61 -23.20 17.84 5.22
N SER A 62 -23.09 16.81 6.06
CA SER A 62 -23.21 17.01 7.51
C SER A 62 -22.08 16.41 8.33
N LYS A 63 -21.50 15.31 7.86
CA LYS A 63 -20.54 14.54 8.65
C LYS A 63 -19.57 13.76 7.80
N LEU A 64 -18.38 13.58 8.36
CA LEU A 64 -17.38 12.65 7.89
C LEU A 64 -17.38 11.43 8.80
N LEU A 65 -17.34 10.28 8.16
CA LEU A 65 -17.32 8.98 8.81
C LEU A 65 -16.14 8.18 8.28
N LEU A 66 -15.50 7.41 9.14
CA LEU A 66 -14.59 6.34 8.75
C LEU A 66 -14.99 5.09 9.52
N TYR A 67 -15.30 4.00 8.82
CA TYR A 67 -15.62 2.73 9.42
C TYR A 67 -14.36 1.86 9.50
N SER A 68 -14.14 1.18 10.63
CA SER A 68 -13.08 0.19 10.75
C SER A 68 -13.39 -0.83 11.84
N ASN A 69 -12.83 -2.03 11.73
CA ASN A 69 -12.81 -3.00 12.81
C ASN A 69 -11.67 -2.76 13.81
N SER A 70 -10.89 -1.70 13.61
CA SER A 70 -9.78 -1.30 14.46
C SER A 70 -10.03 0.07 15.07
N ARG A 71 -10.18 0.12 16.40
CA ARG A 71 -10.32 1.39 17.13
C ARG A 71 -9.15 2.34 16.86
N SER A 72 -7.93 1.81 16.78
CA SER A 72 -6.74 2.63 16.56
C SER A 72 -6.69 3.26 15.16
N GLU A 73 -7.32 2.66 14.16
CA GLU A 73 -7.43 3.26 12.82
C GLU A 73 -8.43 4.44 12.85
N CYS A 74 -9.52 4.32 13.62
CA CYS A 74 -10.44 5.44 13.84
C CYS A 74 -9.76 6.58 14.62
N GLU A 75 -9.01 6.27 15.68
CA GLU A 75 -8.25 7.26 16.47
C GLU A 75 -7.21 7.97 15.59
N TRP A 76 -6.40 7.21 14.84
CA TRP A 76 -5.44 7.76 13.88
C TRP A 76 -6.08 8.74 12.89
N PHE A 77 -7.25 8.38 12.33
CA PHE A 77 -7.95 9.24 11.40
C PHE A 77 -8.40 10.55 12.05
N LEU A 78 -8.95 10.48 13.27
CA LEU A 78 -9.36 11.66 14.03
C LEU A 78 -8.17 12.55 14.37
N ASP A 79 -7.04 11.98 14.78
CA ASP A 79 -5.82 12.73 15.09
C ASP A 79 -5.29 13.46 13.84
N LYS A 80 -5.34 12.81 12.67
CA LYS A 80 -4.95 13.44 11.39
C LYS A 80 -5.87 14.60 11.02
N VAL A 81 -7.18 14.43 11.15
CA VAL A 81 -8.13 15.53 10.90
C VAL A 81 -7.94 16.67 11.91
N TYR A 82 -7.73 16.35 13.19
CA TYR A 82 -7.47 17.36 14.20
C TYR A 82 -6.17 18.13 13.93
N SER A 83 -5.10 17.44 13.55
CA SER A 83 -3.83 18.08 13.19
C SER A 83 -3.95 19.01 11.99
N LEU A 84 -4.79 18.68 11.01
CA LEU A 84 -4.96 19.48 9.79
C LEU A 84 -5.93 20.64 9.97
N PHE A 85 -6.99 20.46 10.76
CA PHE A 85 -8.13 21.39 10.79
C PHE A 85 -8.56 21.84 12.20
N GLY A 86 -7.90 21.34 13.25
CA GLY A 86 -8.28 21.62 14.65
C GLY A 86 -9.65 21.06 15.05
N ILE A 87 -10.30 20.25 14.21
CA ILE A 87 -11.64 19.71 14.49
C ILE A 87 -11.51 18.37 15.20
N ARG A 88 -12.10 18.29 16.40
CA ARG A 88 -12.24 17.04 17.15
C ARG A 88 -13.41 16.23 16.62
N GLY A 89 -13.22 14.91 16.55
CA GLY A 89 -14.30 13.96 16.35
C GLY A 89 -14.40 13.00 17.53
N LYS A 90 -15.21 11.96 17.37
CA LYS A 90 -15.37 10.89 18.37
C LYS A 90 -15.37 9.51 17.73
N VAL A 91 -14.81 8.55 18.45
CA VAL A 91 -14.93 7.13 18.09
C VAL A 91 -16.21 6.58 18.70
N VAL A 92 -17.03 5.92 17.89
CA VAL A 92 -18.28 5.30 18.31
C VAL A 92 -18.22 3.81 17.97
N ARG A 93 -18.45 2.96 18.96
CA ARG A 93 -18.63 1.52 18.75
C ARG A 93 -20.03 1.25 18.21
N TYR A 94 -20.15 0.35 17.24
CA TYR A 94 -21.45 -0.12 16.77
C TYR A 94 -21.38 -1.60 16.41
N LEU A 95 -22.55 -2.24 16.33
CA LEU A 95 -22.69 -3.61 15.85
C LEU A 95 -23.04 -3.54 14.37
N SER A 96 -22.26 -4.21 13.51
CA SER A 96 -22.64 -4.33 12.10
C SER A 96 -23.98 -5.03 12.01
N LYS A 97 -24.94 -4.41 11.30
CA LYS A 97 -26.25 -5.00 11.01
C LYS A 97 -26.19 -6.08 9.92
N THR A 98 -25.06 -6.22 9.22
CA THR A 98 -24.89 -7.15 8.09
C THR A 98 -23.65 -8.03 8.28
N GLY A 99 -23.84 -9.35 8.29
CA GLY A 99 -22.78 -10.37 8.34
C GLY A 99 -22.89 -11.36 9.51
N PHE A 100 -22.58 -12.63 9.23
CA PHE A 100 -22.61 -13.82 10.12
C PHE A 100 -21.73 -13.76 11.39
N SER A 101 -21.13 -12.61 11.72
CA SER A 101 -20.36 -12.44 12.94
C SER A 101 -20.68 -11.08 13.56
N LYS A 102 -21.21 -11.08 14.79
CA LYS A 102 -21.36 -9.92 15.68
C LYS A 102 -19.99 -9.34 16.10
N ARG A 103 -19.14 -8.99 15.14
CA ARG A 103 -17.85 -8.36 15.42
C ARG A 103 -18.10 -6.90 15.80
N HIS A 104 -17.39 -6.45 16.83
CA HIS A 104 -17.39 -5.05 17.19
C HIS A 104 -16.72 -4.25 16.08
N SER A 105 -17.45 -3.28 15.55
CA SER A 105 -16.94 -2.31 14.59
C SER A 105 -16.94 -0.93 15.22
N TYR A 106 -16.05 -0.08 14.74
CA TYR A 106 -15.88 1.30 15.19
C TYR A 106 -16.15 2.23 14.01
N LYS A 107 -16.65 3.41 14.33
CA LYS A 107 -16.68 4.53 13.38
C LYS A 107 -16.05 5.76 14.02
N ALA A 108 -15.16 6.41 13.30
CA ALA A 108 -14.78 7.79 13.59
C ALA A 108 -15.88 8.71 13.04
N LEU A 109 -16.33 9.69 13.83
CA LEU A 109 -17.38 10.63 13.45
C LEU A 109 -16.92 12.06 13.71
N ILE A 110 -16.99 12.89 12.66
CA ILE A 110 -16.81 14.34 12.73
C ILE A 110 -18.05 15.02 12.18
N GLN A 111 -18.67 15.89 12.96
CA GLN A 111 -19.88 16.63 12.57
C GLN A 111 -19.50 18.05 12.14
N SER A 112 -19.06 18.19 10.88
CA SER A 112 -18.73 19.49 10.30
C SER A 112 -19.14 19.54 8.83
N SER A 113 -20.19 20.30 8.53
CA SER A 113 -20.68 20.49 7.16
C SER A 113 -19.66 21.17 6.26
N MET A 114 -18.90 22.13 6.82
CA MET A 114 -17.87 22.85 6.08
C MET A 114 -16.73 21.93 5.72
N LEU A 115 -16.21 21.17 6.69
CA LEU A 115 -15.14 20.22 6.44
C LEU A 115 -15.58 19.15 5.42
N ALA A 116 -16.80 18.62 5.54
CA ALA A 116 -17.35 17.69 4.58
C ALA A 116 -17.36 18.25 3.15
N LYS A 117 -17.79 19.51 2.97
CA LYS A 117 -17.73 20.19 1.67
C LYS A 117 -16.30 20.43 1.18
N SER A 118 -15.38 20.82 2.06
CA SER A 118 -13.96 20.96 1.71
C SER A 118 -13.43 19.67 1.10
N PHE A 119 -13.70 18.52 1.72
CA PHE A 119 -13.23 17.24 1.21
C PHE A 119 -13.88 16.84 -0.13
N VAL A 120 -15.16 17.17 -0.35
CA VAL A 120 -15.79 16.99 -1.66
C VAL A 120 -15.08 17.83 -2.73
N LEU A 121 -14.79 19.10 -2.44
CA LEU A 121 -14.04 19.98 -3.35
C LEU A 121 -12.61 19.51 -3.58
N LEU A 122 -12.01 18.82 -2.62
CA LEU A 122 -10.70 18.17 -2.75
C LEU A 122 -10.75 16.83 -3.52
N GLY A 123 -11.93 16.40 -3.97
CA GLY A 123 -12.12 15.22 -4.82
C GLY A 123 -12.57 13.95 -4.10
N VAL A 124 -13.01 14.03 -2.84
CA VAL A 124 -13.61 12.88 -2.14
C VAL A 124 -15.06 12.68 -2.61
N PRO A 125 -15.47 11.47 -3.05
CA PRO A 125 -16.85 11.20 -3.43
C PRO A 125 -17.78 11.26 -2.22
N SER A 126 -18.93 11.92 -2.38
CA SER A 126 -20.04 11.87 -1.41
C SER A 126 -21.05 10.77 -1.77
N GLY A 127 -21.74 10.24 -0.76
CA GLY A 127 -22.80 9.24 -0.96
C GLY A 127 -22.31 7.83 -1.30
N ASP A 128 -23.13 7.07 -2.03
CA ASP A 128 -22.85 5.66 -2.36
C ASP A 128 -21.79 5.55 -3.47
N LYS A 129 -20.55 5.32 -3.07
CA LYS A 129 -19.38 5.18 -3.96
C LYS A 129 -19.50 4.07 -5.01
N THR A 130 -20.38 3.08 -4.79
CA THR A 130 -20.62 2.03 -5.78
C THR A 130 -21.45 2.54 -6.97
N LYS A 131 -22.14 3.68 -6.78
CA LYS A 131 -23.03 4.38 -7.73
C LYS A 131 -22.55 5.78 -8.12
N THR A 132 -21.36 6.17 -7.68
CA THR A 132 -20.80 7.50 -7.94
C THR A 132 -19.52 7.35 -8.72
N GLU A 133 -19.34 8.15 -9.76
CA GLU A 133 -18.08 8.25 -10.47
C GLU A 133 -17.08 9.09 -9.69
N TYR A 134 -15.86 8.60 -9.56
CA TYR A 134 -14.77 9.36 -8.96
C TYR A 134 -13.42 8.87 -9.47
N TYR A 135 -12.42 9.70 -9.28
CA TYR A 135 -11.04 9.49 -9.70
C TYR A 135 -10.10 9.79 -8.52
N ILE A 136 -8.84 9.40 -8.65
CA ILE A 136 -7.81 9.92 -7.74
C ILE A 136 -7.64 11.42 -8.04
N PRO A 137 -7.69 12.32 -7.03
CA PRO A 137 -7.50 13.75 -7.24
C PRO A 137 -6.20 14.05 -7.99
N GLU A 138 -6.24 14.97 -8.96
CA GLU A 138 -5.11 15.23 -9.86
C GLU A 138 -3.86 15.70 -9.10
N TRP A 139 -4.02 16.45 -8.01
CA TRP A 139 -2.90 16.88 -7.18
C TRP A 139 -2.20 15.71 -6.45
N ILE A 140 -2.88 14.58 -6.27
CA ILE A 140 -2.28 13.34 -5.75
C ILE A 140 -1.57 12.62 -6.90
N VAL A 141 -2.18 12.55 -8.08
CA VAL A 141 -1.59 11.93 -9.29
C VAL A 141 -0.29 12.64 -9.69
N SER A 142 -0.31 13.97 -9.75
CA SER A 142 0.84 14.83 -10.07
C SER A 142 1.72 15.19 -8.86
N GLY A 143 1.32 14.77 -7.65
CA GLY A 143 1.99 15.09 -6.39
C GLY A 143 3.41 14.51 -6.24
N SER A 144 4.11 14.90 -5.17
CA SER A 144 5.44 14.36 -4.87
C SER A 144 5.40 12.85 -4.60
N PRO A 145 6.55 12.14 -4.68
CA PRO A 145 6.62 10.73 -4.30
C PRO A 145 6.06 10.45 -2.90
N GLU A 146 6.25 11.35 -1.94
CA GLU A 146 5.74 11.22 -0.58
C GLU A 146 4.20 11.28 -0.53
N ILE A 147 3.59 12.19 -1.30
CA ILE A 147 2.13 12.32 -1.40
C ILE A 147 1.52 11.05 -2.01
N ARG A 148 2.08 10.57 -3.13
CA ARG A 148 1.62 9.36 -3.82
C ARG A 148 1.77 8.13 -2.93
N ALA A 149 2.91 7.99 -2.24
CA ALA A 149 3.18 6.87 -1.34
C ALA A 149 2.22 6.89 -0.14
N ALA A 150 1.97 8.06 0.45
CA ALA A 150 1.05 8.22 1.57
C ALA A 150 -0.39 7.86 1.18
N PHE A 151 -0.85 8.32 0.01
CA PHE A 151 -2.14 7.93 -0.55
C PHE A 151 -2.25 6.40 -0.74
N LEU A 152 -1.30 5.80 -1.47
CA LEU A 152 -1.30 4.35 -1.73
C LEU A 152 -1.23 3.51 -0.45
N ARG A 153 -0.43 3.93 0.54
CA ARG A 153 -0.29 3.24 1.82
C ARG A 153 -1.63 3.10 2.53
N ILE A 154 -2.40 4.18 2.58
CA ILE A 154 -3.71 4.18 3.24
C ILE A 154 -4.76 3.48 2.38
N LEU A 155 -4.74 3.69 1.07
CA LEU A 155 -5.63 3.03 0.13
C LEU A 155 -5.54 1.49 0.28
N PHE A 156 -4.32 0.94 0.27
CA PHE A 156 -4.07 -0.49 0.52
C PHE A 156 -4.29 -0.88 1.99
N ASN A 157 -4.15 0.05 2.94
CA ASN A 157 -4.45 -0.25 4.35
C ASN A 157 -5.91 -0.61 4.58
N PHE A 158 -6.85 0.00 3.87
CA PHE A 158 -8.26 -0.32 4.04
C PHE A 158 -8.68 -1.46 3.10
N ASP A 159 -8.54 -1.29 1.79
CA ASP A 159 -9.07 -2.23 0.79
C ASP A 159 -8.03 -3.24 0.26
N GLY A 160 -6.77 -3.11 0.66
CA GLY A 160 -5.69 -3.99 0.22
C GLY A 160 -5.47 -5.20 1.12
N CYS A 161 -4.85 -6.26 0.59
CA CYS A 161 -4.53 -7.46 1.36
C CYS A 161 -3.21 -8.09 0.92
N VAL A 162 -2.52 -8.75 1.87
CA VAL A 162 -1.36 -9.61 1.62
C VAL A 162 -1.74 -11.07 1.86
N SER A 163 -1.85 -11.83 0.77
CA SER A 163 -2.08 -13.26 0.81
C SER A 163 -0.77 -14.04 0.74
N LEU A 164 -0.68 -15.09 1.56
CA LEU A 164 0.45 -15.99 1.68
C LEU A 164 -0.06 -17.42 1.50
N ARG A 165 -0.59 -17.75 0.31
CA ARG A 165 -1.32 -19.02 0.08
C ARG A 165 -0.44 -20.26 0.26
N SER A 166 0.87 -20.12 0.06
CA SER A 166 1.86 -21.18 0.27
C SER A 166 3.17 -20.60 0.81
N ARG A 167 4.08 -21.47 1.25
CA ARG A 167 5.45 -21.11 1.63
C ARG A 167 6.29 -20.65 0.43
N ARG A 168 5.90 -20.99 -0.80
CA ARG A 168 6.59 -20.59 -2.03
C ARG A 168 6.44 -19.08 -2.30
N PRO A 169 7.49 -18.36 -2.71
CA PRO A 169 7.39 -16.93 -3.03
C PRO A 169 6.41 -16.61 -4.16
N SER A 170 6.24 -17.51 -5.13
CA SER A 170 5.28 -17.36 -6.22
C SER A 170 3.81 -17.34 -5.78
N ALA A 171 3.52 -17.74 -4.53
CA ALA A 171 2.19 -17.71 -3.93
C ALA A 171 1.94 -16.47 -3.06
N ILE A 172 2.85 -15.48 -3.10
CA ILE A 172 2.69 -14.19 -2.46
C ILE A 172 1.88 -13.29 -3.39
N GLU A 173 0.80 -12.73 -2.86
CA GLU A 173 -0.07 -11.83 -3.62
C GLU A 173 -0.41 -10.61 -2.76
N LEU A 174 -0.02 -9.42 -3.22
CA LEU A 174 -0.67 -8.20 -2.77
C LEU A 174 -1.84 -7.94 -3.70
N ASN A 175 -2.99 -7.61 -3.14
CA ASN A 175 -4.16 -7.26 -3.94
C ASN A 175 -4.83 -6.01 -3.39
N TYR A 176 -5.48 -5.28 -4.29
CA TYR A 176 -6.42 -4.22 -4.00
C TYR A 176 -7.72 -4.56 -4.72
N CYS A 177 -8.86 -4.40 -4.06
CA CYS A 177 -10.16 -4.62 -4.66
C CYS A 177 -11.11 -3.47 -4.36
N MET A 178 -12.04 -3.25 -5.29
CA MET A 178 -13.14 -2.33 -5.10
C MET A 178 -14.41 -2.90 -5.74
N ASN A 179 -15.57 -2.44 -5.26
CA ASN A 179 -16.86 -2.82 -5.82
C ASN A 179 -17.50 -1.64 -6.56
N LYS A 180 -18.14 -1.93 -7.69
CA LYS A 180 -18.95 -0.97 -8.48
C LYS A 180 -20.24 -1.64 -8.94
N ARG A 181 -21.28 -0.85 -9.18
CA ARG A 181 -22.46 -1.32 -9.91
C ARG A 181 -22.18 -1.35 -11.41
N LYS A 182 -23.01 -2.11 -12.13
CA LYS A 182 -22.91 -2.30 -13.59
C LYS A 182 -22.66 -1.00 -14.36
N ASP A 183 -23.43 0.04 -14.05
CA ASP A 183 -23.39 1.32 -14.77
C ASP A 183 -22.13 2.15 -14.50
N HIS A 184 -21.33 1.77 -13.50
CA HIS A 184 -20.10 2.49 -13.12
C HIS A 184 -18.83 1.61 -13.19
N ILE A 185 -18.89 0.47 -13.89
CA ILE A 185 -17.72 -0.39 -14.08
C ILE A 185 -16.62 0.37 -14.81
N HIS A 186 -16.96 1.13 -15.86
CA HIS A 186 -15.98 1.86 -16.64
C HIS A 186 -15.20 2.86 -15.78
N ASN A 187 -15.91 3.66 -14.96
CA ASN A 187 -15.27 4.53 -13.97
C ASN A 187 -14.38 3.74 -12.98
N GLY A 188 -14.85 2.60 -12.50
CA GLY A 188 -14.04 1.70 -11.66
C GLY A 188 -12.76 1.25 -12.34
N VAL A 189 -12.81 0.88 -13.63
CA VAL A 189 -11.63 0.50 -14.42
C VAL A 189 -10.64 1.66 -14.49
N MET A 190 -11.12 2.87 -14.78
CA MET A 190 -10.26 4.05 -14.85
C MET A 190 -9.57 4.36 -13.52
N PHE A 191 -10.32 4.30 -12.41
CA PHE A 191 -9.74 4.46 -11.07
C PHE A 191 -8.66 3.40 -10.77
N MET A 192 -8.92 2.13 -11.12
CA MET A 192 -7.95 1.04 -10.94
C MET A 192 -6.69 1.21 -11.80
N LEU A 193 -6.82 1.79 -13.00
CA LEU A 193 -5.68 2.14 -13.85
C LEU A 193 -4.88 3.30 -13.28
N GLN A 194 -5.51 4.30 -12.65
CA GLN A 194 -4.79 5.36 -11.93
C GLN A 194 -3.98 4.78 -10.76
N ILE A 195 -4.54 3.84 -9.99
CA ILE A 195 -3.78 3.13 -8.93
C ILE A 195 -2.59 2.38 -9.53
N LYS A 196 -2.81 1.65 -10.62
CA LYS A 196 -1.75 0.90 -11.31
C LYS A 196 -0.61 1.82 -11.77
N ASN A 197 -0.94 2.99 -12.31
CA ASN A 197 0.05 3.98 -12.72
C ASN A 197 0.80 4.57 -11.52
N LEU A 198 0.10 4.91 -10.42
CA LEU A 198 0.74 5.37 -9.19
C LEU A 198 1.73 4.35 -8.62
N LEU A 199 1.37 3.07 -8.61
CA LEU A 199 2.26 1.98 -8.18
C LEU A 199 3.52 1.87 -9.07
N LEU A 200 3.37 2.10 -10.38
CA LEU A 200 4.48 2.01 -11.32
C LEU A 200 5.59 3.03 -11.04
N HIS A 201 5.27 4.23 -10.53
CA HIS A 201 6.26 5.22 -10.10
C HIS A 201 7.22 4.71 -9.02
N PHE A 202 6.79 3.72 -8.23
CA PHE A 202 7.61 3.06 -7.21
C PHE A 202 8.24 1.76 -7.70
N GLY A 203 8.18 1.47 -9.00
CA GLY A 203 8.63 0.21 -9.58
C GLY A 203 7.76 -0.98 -9.15
N VAL A 204 6.51 -0.74 -8.72
CA VAL A 204 5.55 -1.79 -8.35
C VAL A 204 4.68 -2.11 -9.56
N LYS A 205 5.06 -3.14 -10.31
CA LYS A 205 4.29 -3.60 -11.47
C LYS A 205 3.11 -4.46 -11.00
N ALA A 206 1.89 -3.98 -11.25
CA ALA A 206 0.68 -4.75 -11.06
C ALA A 206 0.25 -5.46 -12.36
N GLY A 207 -0.38 -6.63 -12.21
CA GLY A 207 -0.82 -7.49 -13.30
C GLY A 207 -1.99 -6.94 -14.11
N LYS A 208 -2.69 -7.84 -14.81
CA LYS A 208 -3.93 -7.52 -15.51
C LYS A 208 -5.03 -7.17 -14.48
N LEU A 209 -5.90 -6.23 -14.83
CA LEU A 209 -7.10 -5.94 -14.05
C LEU A 209 -8.10 -7.10 -14.23
N HIS A 210 -8.57 -7.66 -13.12
CA HIS A 210 -9.60 -8.69 -13.15
C HIS A 210 -10.94 -8.09 -12.75
N ILE A 211 -12.00 -8.46 -13.45
CA ILE A 211 -13.37 -8.04 -13.16
C ILE A 211 -14.18 -9.30 -12.86
N ARG A 212 -14.83 -9.33 -11.70
CA ARG A 212 -15.69 -10.44 -11.27
C ARG A 212 -17.13 -9.93 -11.18
N HIS A 213 -18.03 -10.61 -11.88
CA HIS A 213 -19.47 -10.36 -11.81
C HIS A 213 -20.10 -11.15 -10.66
N HIS A 214 -21.01 -10.52 -9.91
CA HIS A 214 -21.85 -11.15 -8.90
C HIS A 214 -23.31 -11.11 -9.32
N LYS A 215 -24.15 -12.01 -8.77
CA LYS A 215 -25.58 -12.18 -9.13
C LYS A 215 -26.49 -10.93 -8.95
N THR A 216 -25.99 -9.77 -8.54
CA THR A 216 -26.78 -8.59 -8.09
C THR A 216 -26.36 -7.25 -8.73
N ASP A 217 -26.00 -7.25 -10.02
CA ASP A 217 -25.45 -6.08 -10.74
C ASP A 217 -24.24 -5.43 -10.05
N LYS A 218 -23.53 -6.21 -9.25
CA LYS A 218 -22.33 -5.81 -8.53
C LYS A 218 -21.14 -6.47 -9.17
N PHE A 219 -20.10 -5.67 -9.35
CA PHE A 219 -18.83 -6.10 -9.93
C PHE A 219 -17.72 -5.80 -8.93
N THR A 220 -16.81 -6.74 -8.77
CA THR A 220 -15.56 -6.53 -8.03
C THR A 220 -14.43 -6.39 -9.04
N LEU A 221 -13.70 -5.29 -8.97
CA LEU A 221 -12.47 -5.07 -9.72
C LEU A 221 -11.30 -5.43 -8.82
N LEU A 222 -10.33 -6.19 -9.33
CA LEU A 222 -9.17 -6.67 -8.57
C LEU A 222 -7.86 -6.38 -9.31
N LEU A 223 -6.94 -5.75 -8.60
CA LEU A 223 -5.56 -5.55 -9.03
C LEU A 223 -4.64 -6.44 -8.20
N PHE A 224 -3.74 -7.17 -8.86
CA PHE A 224 -2.79 -8.06 -8.19
C PHE A 224 -1.35 -7.63 -8.43
N VAL A 225 -0.51 -7.74 -7.41
CA VAL A 225 0.94 -7.62 -7.47
C VAL A 225 1.52 -8.93 -6.97
N THR A 226 2.10 -9.70 -7.89
CA THR A 226 2.63 -11.05 -7.63
C THR A 226 4.13 -11.15 -7.88
N ASN A 227 4.71 -10.19 -8.61
CA ASN A 227 6.13 -10.19 -8.90
C ASN A 227 6.95 -9.85 -7.64
N ASN A 228 7.98 -10.65 -7.36
CA ASN A 228 8.84 -10.49 -6.18
C ASN A 228 9.49 -9.10 -6.07
N ASN A 229 9.99 -8.50 -7.17
CA ASN A 229 10.54 -7.15 -7.13
C ASN A 229 9.47 -6.12 -6.78
N SER A 230 8.27 -6.24 -7.37
CA SER A 230 7.16 -5.36 -7.05
C SER A 230 6.75 -5.45 -5.58
N VAL A 231 6.73 -6.65 -4.99
CA VAL A 231 6.44 -6.83 -3.55
C VAL A 231 7.51 -6.18 -2.68
N LEU A 232 8.79 -6.36 -3.02
CA LEU A 232 9.91 -5.71 -2.30
C LEU A 232 9.84 -4.18 -2.40
N ASN A 233 9.53 -3.65 -3.58
CA ASN A 233 9.36 -2.22 -3.81
C ASN A 233 8.14 -1.66 -3.06
N PHE A 234 7.04 -2.40 -3.05
CA PHE A 234 5.86 -2.02 -2.26
C PHE A 234 6.20 -1.94 -0.78
N TYR A 235 6.94 -2.93 -0.24
CA TYR A 235 7.42 -2.88 1.15
C TYR A 235 8.34 -1.70 1.43
N LYS A 236 9.25 -1.37 0.50
CA LYS A 236 10.23 -0.29 0.67
C LYS A 236 9.58 1.10 0.63
N TYR A 237 8.65 1.33 -0.30
CA TYR A 237 8.17 2.68 -0.61
C TYR A 237 6.74 2.98 -0.17
N VAL A 238 5.89 1.96 0.03
CA VAL A 238 4.46 2.13 0.31
C VAL A 238 4.08 1.54 1.66
N GLY A 239 4.22 0.23 1.82
CA GLY A 239 3.86 -0.50 3.03
C GLY A 239 2.38 -0.39 3.40
N PHE A 240 2.08 -0.59 4.69
CA PHE A 240 0.76 -0.42 5.28
C PHE A 240 0.83 0.49 6.51
N LEU A 241 -0.32 1.01 6.96
CA LEU A 241 -0.44 1.64 8.27
C LEU A 241 -0.57 0.58 9.37
N SER A 242 -1.41 -0.44 9.14
CA SER A 242 -1.70 -1.51 10.09
C SER A 242 -0.46 -2.35 10.37
N ARG A 243 -0.08 -2.43 11.65
CA ARG A 243 1.01 -3.31 12.13
C ARG A 243 0.81 -4.77 11.70
N LYS A 244 -0.43 -5.27 11.71
CA LYS A 244 -0.78 -6.63 11.30
C LYS A 244 -0.54 -6.86 9.80
N LYS A 245 -0.93 -5.90 8.94
CA LYS A 245 -0.68 -6.00 7.49
C LYS A 245 0.82 -5.88 7.18
N ASN A 246 1.53 -4.96 7.85
CA ASN A 246 2.99 -4.84 7.74
C ASN A 246 3.74 -6.09 8.18
N PHE A 247 3.31 -6.74 9.26
CA PHE A 247 3.90 -8.00 9.70
C PHE A 247 3.77 -9.08 8.62
N ARG A 248 2.58 -9.22 8.01
CA ARG A 248 2.37 -10.17 6.90
C ARG A 248 3.21 -9.81 5.67
N LEU A 249 3.35 -8.53 5.36
CA LEU A 249 4.20 -8.06 4.27
C LEU A 249 5.68 -8.38 4.54
N ASN A 250 6.16 -8.18 5.78
CA ASN A 250 7.51 -8.54 6.19
C ASN A 250 7.77 -10.06 6.05
N LEU A 251 6.82 -10.91 6.47
CA LEU A 251 6.90 -12.35 6.22
C LEU A 251 7.03 -12.68 4.73
N ALA A 252 6.30 -11.96 3.86
CA ALA A 252 6.39 -12.12 2.42
C ALA A 252 7.80 -11.77 1.91
N VAL A 253 8.32 -10.60 2.31
CA VAL A 253 9.66 -10.12 1.96
C VAL A 253 10.75 -11.10 2.41
N ASN A 254 10.65 -11.64 3.63
CA ASN A 254 11.60 -12.61 4.15
C ASN A 254 11.61 -13.90 3.32
N ARG A 255 10.44 -14.41 2.90
CA ARG A 255 10.35 -15.57 2.01
C ARG A 255 11.00 -15.31 0.64
N ILE A 256 10.77 -14.13 0.07
CA ILE A 256 11.38 -13.72 -1.20
C ILE A 256 12.91 -13.68 -1.07
N ASN A 257 13.41 -13.01 -0.03
CA ASN A 257 14.85 -12.87 0.20
C ASN A 257 15.53 -14.20 0.51
N GLN A 258 14.85 -15.11 1.21
CA GLN A 258 15.39 -16.44 1.48
C GLN A 258 15.62 -17.23 0.19
N VAL A 259 14.64 -17.26 -0.72
CA VAL A 259 14.79 -17.95 -2.01
C VAL A 259 15.85 -17.29 -2.89
N ARG A 260 15.91 -15.96 -2.92
CA ARG A 260 16.99 -15.24 -3.65
C ARG A 260 18.38 -15.62 -3.16
N ARG A 261 18.56 -15.72 -1.84
CA ARG A 261 19.85 -16.13 -1.25
C ARG A 261 20.22 -17.55 -1.62
N VAL A 262 19.26 -18.48 -1.59
CA VAL A 262 19.50 -19.88 -2.01
C VAL A 262 19.91 -19.94 -3.47
N ASN A 263 19.17 -19.26 -4.36
CA ASN A 263 19.48 -19.26 -5.79
C ASN A 263 20.85 -18.61 -6.08
N TYR A 264 21.12 -17.44 -5.49
CA TYR A 264 22.41 -16.77 -5.63
C TYR A 264 23.56 -17.67 -5.17
N GLY A 265 23.42 -18.29 -4.00
CA GLY A 265 24.41 -19.20 -3.50
C GLY A 265 24.61 -20.43 -4.39
N SER A 266 23.53 -21.04 -4.87
CA SER A 266 23.59 -22.16 -5.82
C SER A 266 24.35 -21.78 -7.10
N HIS A 267 24.08 -20.62 -7.68
CA HIS A 267 24.81 -20.10 -8.85
C HIS A 267 26.28 -19.81 -8.53
N LEU A 268 26.57 -19.25 -7.36
CA LEU A 268 27.93 -18.95 -6.93
C LEU A 268 28.74 -20.24 -6.76
N LEU A 269 28.17 -21.26 -6.10
CA LEU A 269 28.79 -22.57 -5.94
C LEU A 269 28.94 -23.30 -7.28
N THR A 270 28.00 -23.12 -8.21
CA THR A 270 28.11 -23.65 -9.58
C THR A 270 29.24 -22.96 -10.36
N SER A 271 29.38 -21.64 -10.21
CA SER A 271 30.49 -20.88 -10.81
C SER A 271 31.83 -21.34 -10.24
N LEU A 272 31.87 -21.63 -8.93
CA LEU A 272 33.05 -22.18 -8.27
C LEU A 272 33.41 -23.57 -8.81
N LYS A 273 32.42 -24.47 -8.96
CA LYS A 273 32.60 -25.78 -9.61
C LYS A 273 33.20 -25.60 -11.00
N ASN A 274 32.60 -24.73 -11.82
CA ASN A 274 33.05 -24.52 -13.19
C ASN A 274 34.49 -23.98 -13.25
N LYS A 275 34.85 -23.05 -12.36
CA LYS A 275 36.22 -22.51 -12.26
C LYS A 275 37.27 -23.57 -11.94
N PHE A 276 36.93 -24.61 -11.17
CA PHE A 276 37.87 -25.64 -10.73
C PHE A 276 37.64 -27.03 -11.36
N GLY A 277 36.68 -27.15 -12.28
CA GLY A 277 36.35 -28.35 -13.06
C GLY A 277 35.47 -29.38 -12.34
N THR A 278 35.67 -29.61 -11.03
CA THR A 278 34.92 -30.62 -10.27
C THR A 278 34.44 -30.11 -8.91
N ASP A 279 33.37 -30.71 -8.37
CA ASP A 279 32.84 -30.38 -7.04
C ASP A 279 33.92 -30.64 -5.96
N ASN A 280 34.71 -31.72 -6.09
CA ASN A 280 35.83 -32.00 -5.18
C ASN A 280 36.90 -30.90 -5.16
N ARG A 281 37.35 -30.43 -6.34
CA ARG A 281 38.35 -29.36 -6.42
C ARG A 281 37.81 -28.03 -5.89
N ALA A 282 36.54 -27.73 -6.16
CA ALA A 282 35.87 -26.56 -5.62
C ALA A 282 35.80 -26.59 -4.08
N VAL A 283 35.46 -27.73 -3.49
CA VAL A 283 35.42 -27.92 -2.02
C VAL A 283 36.81 -27.78 -1.40
N LEU A 284 37.84 -28.37 -2.00
CA LEU A 284 39.22 -28.20 -1.53
C LEU A 284 39.61 -26.72 -1.49
N ARG A 285 39.29 -25.96 -2.53
CA ARG A 285 39.57 -24.52 -2.58
C ARG A 285 38.78 -23.71 -1.57
N LEU A 286 37.52 -24.04 -1.34
CA LEU A 286 36.72 -23.45 -0.26
C LEU A 286 37.33 -23.71 1.11
N ASN A 287 37.65 -24.97 1.40
CA ASN A 287 38.18 -25.39 2.69
C ASN A 287 39.57 -24.80 2.98
N GLN A 288 40.39 -24.53 1.97
CA GLN A 288 41.66 -23.81 2.12
C GLN A 288 41.47 -22.35 2.56
N ASN A 289 40.35 -21.73 2.21
CA ASN A 289 40.06 -20.32 2.50
C ASN A 289 38.98 -20.15 3.59
N SER A 290 38.59 -21.23 4.26
CA SER A 290 37.50 -21.26 5.24
C SER A 290 37.96 -21.82 6.58
N PRO A 291 37.60 -21.17 7.71
CA PRO A 291 37.79 -21.75 9.04
C PRO A 291 36.84 -22.94 9.29
N VAL A 292 35.71 -23.01 8.56
CA VAL A 292 34.76 -24.12 8.62
C VAL A 292 35.02 -25.05 7.44
N LYS A 293 35.18 -26.35 7.70
CA LYS A 293 35.35 -27.36 6.65
C LYS A 293 34.00 -27.89 6.18
N TYR A 294 33.85 -27.99 4.87
CA TYR A 294 32.67 -28.53 4.21
C TYR A 294 33.01 -29.86 3.53
N THR A 295 32.12 -30.83 3.61
CA THR A 295 32.26 -32.10 2.87
C THR A 295 31.81 -31.93 1.42
N LEU A 296 32.24 -32.84 0.54
CA LEU A 296 31.74 -32.90 -0.85
C LEU A 296 30.21 -32.96 -0.88
N ARG A 297 29.62 -33.87 -0.10
CA ARG A 297 28.17 -34.06 -0.05
C ARG A 297 27.43 -32.81 0.41
N GLN A 298 27.94 -32.13 1.44
CA GLN A 298 27.37 -30.85 1.89
C GLN A 298 27.39 -29.80 0.77
N PHE A 299 28.52 -29.67 0.08
CA PHE A 299 28.66 -28.74 -1.06
C PHE A 299 27.69 -29.08 -2.19
N GLU A 300 27.55 -30.35 -2.56
CA GLU A 300 26.64 -30.78 -3.62
C GLU A 300 25.18 -30.45 -3.30
N HIS A 301 24.69 -30.81 -2.10
CA HIS A 301 23.33 -30.49 -1.68
C HIS A 301 23.09 -28.97 -1.67
N MET A 302 24.06 -28.19 -1.19
CA MET A 302 23.99 -26.73 -1.20
C MET A 302 23.98 -26.16 -2.63
N ARG A 303 24.85 -26.65 -3.52
CA ARG A 303 24.93 -26.22 -4.92
C ARG A 303 23.66 -26.56 -5.69
N ARG A 304 23.04 -27.72 -5.42
CA ARG A 304 21.75 -28.12 -6.01
C ARG A 304 20.54 -27.38 -5.42
N GLY A 305 20.75 -26.54 -4.39
CA GLY A 305 19.67 -25.82 -3.72
C GLY A 305 18.83 -26.69 -2.77
N GLU A 306 19.29 -27.89 -2.47
CA GLU A 306 18.63 -28.87 -1.57
C GLU A 306 18.91 -28.56 -0.09
N SER A 307 19.98 -27.82 0.21
CA SER A 307 20.37 -27.40 1.56
C SER A 307 20.61 -25.89 1.65
N ARG A 308 20.39 -25.33 2.84
CA ARG A 308 20.71 -23.92 3.11
C ARG A 308 22.21 -23.69 3.08
N ILE A 309 22.63 -22.62 2.40
CA ILE A 309 24.05 -22.24 2.26
C ILE A 309 24.45 -21.29 3.40
N PRO A 310 25.47 -21.62 4.22
CA PRO A 310 25.97 -20.72 5.25
C PRO A 310 26.52 -19.42 4.66
N LEU A 311 26.30 -18.30 5.35
CA LEU A 311 26.77 -16.97 4.90
C LEU A 311 28.30 -16.93 4.76
N THR A 312 29.03 -17.61 5.65
CA THR A 312 30.49 -17.74 5.61
C THR A 312 30.95 -18.36 4.29
N MET A 313 30.30 -19.44 3.86
CA MET A 313 30.60 -20.11 2.58
C MET A 313 30.35 -19.18 1.39
N LEU A 314 29.25 -18.41 1.40
CA LEU A 314 28.95 -17.44 0.33
C LEU A 314 30.01 -16.35 0.21
N LEU A 315 30.46 -15.79 1.33
CA LEU A 315 31.49 -14.74 1.35
C LEU A 315 32.82 -15.28 0.82
N ILE A 316 33.20 -16.48 1.21
CA ILE A 316 34.45 -17.12 0.77
C ILE A 316 34.39 -17.48 -0.72
N ALA A 317 33.29 -18.09 -1.17
CA ALA A 317 33.11 -18.42 -2.59
C ALA A 317 33.17 -17.15 -3.46
N SER A 318 32.54 -16.06 -3.02
CA SER A 318 32.61 -14.76 -3.70
C SER A 318 34.05 -14.23 -3.77
N LYS A 319 34.78 -14.28 -2.65
CA LYS A 319 36.20 -13.86 -2.60
C LYS A 319 37.08 -14.70 -3.53
N ILE A 320 36.88 -16.02 -3.61
CA ILE A 320 37.65 -16.91 -4.50
C ILE A 320 37.36 -16.62 -5.98
N LEU A 321 36.10 -16.34 -6.32
CA LEU A 321 35.70 -16.01 -7.69
C LEU A 321 36.23 -14.64 -8.12
N ASN A 322 36.16 -13.64 -7.24
CA ASN A 322 36.58 -12.26 -7.52
C ASN A 322 38.11 -12.03 -7.49
N LYS A 323 38.89 -12.92 -6.88
CA LYS A 323 40.35 -12.80 -6.77
C LYS A 323 41.12 -12.79 -8.12
N ASN A 324 40.45 -12.95 -9.26
CA ASN A 324 41.06 -12.88 -10.59
C ASN A 324 40.50 -11.75 -11.50
N CYS A 325 39.68 -10.83 -10.98
CA CYS A 325 39.24 -9.66 -11.75
C CYS A 325 40.02 -8.42 -11.29
N HIS A 326 41.03 -8.00 -12.06
CA HIS A 326 41.54 -6.64 -12.01
C HIS A 326 40.46 -5.67 -12.55
N ASN A 327 39.54 -5.24 -11.68
CA ASN A 327 39.02 -3.86 -11.55
C ASN A 327 37.75 -3.83 -10.65
N PRO A 328 37.76 -3.11 -9.52
CA PRO A 328 36.63 -3.06 -8.61
C PRO A 328 35.76 -1.81 -8.83
N THR A 329 34.83 -1.81 -9.80
CA THR A 329 33.90 -0.67 -9.92
C THR A 329 32.52 -0.90 -10.56
N SER A 330 31.96 -2.12 -10.64
CA SER A 330 30.65 -2.26 -11.30
C SER A 330 29.66 -3.33 -10.78
N LEU A 331 29.64 -3.63 -9.47
CA LEU A 331 28.68 -4.62 -8.92
C LEU A 331 27.82 -4.12 -7.74
N LEU A 332 27.68 -2.80 -7.59
CA LEU A 332 26.65 -2.17 -6.75
C LEU A 332 25.89 -1.11 -7.57
N ARG A 333 24.96 -1.57 -8.42
CA ARG A 333 23.81 -0.80 -8.90
C ARG A 333 22.58 -1.69 -8.95
#